data_AF-A0A5N6W604-F1
#
_entry.id   AF-A0A5N6W604-F1
#
_cell.length_a   1.000
_cell.length_b   1.000
_cell.length_c   1.000
_cell.angle_alpha   90.00
_cell.angle_beta   90.00
_cell.angle_gamma   90.00
#
_symmetry.space_group_name_H-M   'P 1'
#
loop_
_entity.id
_entity.type
_entity.pdbx_description
1 polymer ?
#
loop_
_entity_poly.entity_id
_entity_poly.type
_entity_poly.pdbx_seq_one_letter_code
_entity_poly.pdbx_strand_id
1 'polypeptide(L)'
;MQPSFTQNDVQHSSRASISSSSAPRITPSAENQFFGSTAFPAIINDNQDIVDRCAGQLHDQSISYICNANHNQEQIPESRILEGIAVLNLLVNFPAFMDCIHRYLELSYTCMVPGSFIKACVLSIQETIHGLKGSRLRQLALDLFANTSKPLNLFTPVPAKDYHTLFTGPNLRWKIAGFVLAILRVSLKYDINKQKEPPRLLPVQKPNFIHRIAEVVEYCTSVCYRYACVSHQALWLLYGDACLKNLVYGDMSFQFWRCMGDLSSMFYALGLHHENTKFEEIHP
;
A
#
# COMPACT_ATOMS: atom_id res chain seq x y z
N MET A 1 55.39 14.63 -52.28
CA MET A 1 56.73 14.58 -51.66
C MET A 1 56.57 14.49 -50.14
N GLN A 2 57.20 13.50 -49.52
CA GLN A 2 57.71 13.60 -48.13
C GLN A 2 58.93 14.55 -48.10
N PRO A 3 59.55 14.93 -46.96
CA PRO A 3 59.35 14.52 -45.55
C PRO A 3 58.74 15.71 -44.72
N SER A 4 58.78 15.84 -43.38
CA SER A 4 59.55 15.21 -42.30
C SER A 4 58.80 15.22 -40.94
N PHE A 5 59.36 14.54 -39.93
CA PHE A 5 59.00 14.69 -38.51
C PHE A 5 60.01 15.59 -37.77
N THR A 6 59.55 16.31 -36.75
CA THR A 6 60.33 16.59 -35.53
C THR A 6 59.46 16.38 -34.29
N GLN A 7 60.09 15.89 -33.23
CA GLN A 7 59.50 15.40 -32.00
C GLN A 7 59.55 16.46 -30.89
N ASN A 8 58.62 16.43 -29.93
CA ASN A 8 58.80 16.98 -28.58
C ASN A 8 57.84 16.29 -27.60
N ASP A 9 58.36 15.89 -26.44
CA ASP A 9 57.69 15.04 -25.45
C ASP A 9 56.87 15.81 -24.41
N VAL A 10 55.77 15.21 -23.91
CA VAL A 10 55.31 15.38 -22.51
C VAL A 10 54.76 14.06 -21.94
N GLN A 11 55.58 13.44 -21.09
CA GLN A 11 55.30 12.52 -19.97
C GLN A 11 53.93 11.79 -19.88
N HIS A 12 54.00 10.45 -20.01
CA HIS A 12 52.99 9.53 -19.46
C HIS A 12 53.23 9.31 -17.95
N SER A 13 52.19 9.52 -17.12
CA SER A 13 52.19 9.10 -15.71
C SER A 13 51.67 7.65 -15.58
N SER A 14 52.46 6.78 -14.96
CA SER A 14 52.13 5.36 -14.77
C SER A 14 51.18 5.16 -13.59
N ARG A 15 49.95 4.71 -13.86
CA ARG A 15 48.95 4.41 -12.82
C ARG A 15 49.26 3.06 -12.17
N ALA A 16 49.58 3.06 -10.89
CA ALA A 16 49.91 1.85 -10.13
C ALA A 16 48.73 0.87 -10.07
N SER A 17 49.00 -0.40 -10.39
CA SER A 17 48.04 -1.50 -10.28
C SER A 17 47.92 -1.97 -8.83
N ILE A 18 46.79 -1.74 -8.19
CA ILE A 18 46.49 -2.33 -6.87
C ILE A 18 45.93 -3.73 -7.11
N SER A 19 46.70 -4.75 -6.75
CA SER A 19 46.31 -6.16 -6.87
C SER A 19 45.24 -6.52 -5.83
N SER A 20 44.16 -7.15 -6.27
CA SER A 20 43.11 -7.64 -5.36
C SER A 20 43.50 -9.00 -4.80
N SER A 21 43.81 -9.06 -3.51
CA SER A 21 44.16 -10.32 -2.83
C SER A 21 42.89 -11.07 -2.43
N SER A 22 42.52 -12.07 -3.24
CA SER A 22 41.43 -13.00 -2.95
C SER A 22 41.92 -14.14 -2.05
N ALA A 23 41.75 -13.99 -0.73
CA ALA A 23 41.86 -15.11 0.21
C ALA A 23 40.49 -15.82 0.35
N PRO A 24 40.42 -17.17 0.27
CA PRO A 24 39.16 -17.88 0.42
C PRO A 24 38.71 -17.86 1.88
N ARG A 25 37.57 -17.23 2.16
CA ARG A 25 36.95 -17.23 3.49
C ARG A 25 36.01 -18.43 3.57
N ILE A 26 36.21 -19.29 4.57
CA ILE A 26 35.40 -20.50 4.79
C ILE A 26 33.98 -20.06 5.19
N THR A 27 32.99 -20.37 4.36
CA THR A 27 31.57 -20.14 4.67
C THR A 27 31.02 -21.25 5.55
N PRO A 28 30.28 -20.95 6.64
CA PRO A 28 29.43 -21.93 7.30
C PRO A 28 28.33 -22.37 6.34
N SER A 29 28.01 -23.66 6.34
CA SER A 29 26.89 -24.20 5.57
C SER A 29 25.56 -23.75 6.18
N ALA A 30 24.93 -22.73 5.59
CA ALA A 30 23.52 -22.45 5.77
C ALA A 30 22.89 -22.26 4.38
N GLU A 31 21.90 -23.08 4.06
CA GLU A 31 21.15 -23.01 2.81
C GLU A 31 20.34 -21.70 2.76
N ASN A 32 20.89 -20.71 2.06
CA ASN A 32 20.15 -19.54 1.62
C ASN A 32 20.57 -19.24 0.17
N GLN A 33 19.59 -19.16 -0.72
CA GLN A 33 19.81 -19.01 -2.15
C GLN A 33 20.64 -17.74 -2.42
N PHE A 34 21.84 -17.91 -2.95
CA PHE A 34 22.82 -16.83 -3.09
C PHE A 34 22.49 -15.95 -4.30
N PHE A 35 21.68 -14.90 -4.07
CA PHE A 35 21.32 -13.91 -5.08
C PHE A 35 22.45 -12.91 -5.44
N GLY A 36 23.70 -13.19 -5.04
CA GLY A 36 24.88 -12.36 -5.30
C GLY A 36 25.13 -11.28 -4.23
N SER A 37 26.35 -10.75 -4.21
CA SER A 37 26.86 -9.79 -3.19
C SER A 37 26.19 -8.40 -3.21
N THR A 38 25.23 -8.17 -4.10
CA THR A 38 24.41 -6.94 -4.14
C THR A 38 22.95 -7.19 -3.77
N ALA A 39 22.59 -8.43 -3.41
CA ALA A 39 21.24 -8.76 -2.98
C ALA A 39 20.94 -8.18 -1.60
N PHE A 40 19.69 -7.75 -1.38
CA PHE A 40 19.24 -7.16 -0.12
C PHE A 40 19.57 -8.02 1.13
N PRO A 41 19.44 -9.36 1.11
CA PRO A 41 19.81 -10.20 2.25
C PRO A 41 21.33 -10.31 2.46
N ALA A 42 22.15 -10.17 1.40
CA ALA A 42 23.61 -10.28 1.51
C ALA A 42 24.18 -9.14 2.38
N ILE A 43 23.68 -7.91 2.17
CA ILE A 43 24.06 -6.73 2.97
C ILE A 43 23.73 -6.91 4.45
N ILE A 44 22.62 -7.59 4.76
CA ILE A 44 22.18 -7.86 6.14
C ILE A 44 23.07 -8.94 6.78
N ASN A 45 23.28 -10.07 6.10
CA ASN A 45 24.13 -11.16 6.58
C ASN A 45 25.60 -10.73 6.74
N ASP A 46 26.15 -9.95 5.81
CA ASP A 46 27.52 -9.42 5.87
C ASP A 46 27.73 -8.45 7.04
N ASN A 47 26.65 -7.85 7.54
CA ASN A 47 26.65 -6.91 8.66
C ASN A 47 25.86 -7.44 9.88
N GLN A 48 25.74 -8.76 10.03
CA GLN A 48 24.89 -9.37 11.07
C GLN A 48 25.24 -8.89 12.48
N ASP A 49 26.53 -8.67 12.80
CA ASP A 49 26.97 -8.09 14.08
C ASP A 49 26.40 -6.66 14.31
N ILE A 50 26.34 -5.82 13.26
CA ILE A 50 25.73 -4.49 13.34
C ILE A 50 24.21 -4.61 13.52
N VAL A 51 23.58 -5.55 12.81
CA VAL A 51 22.13 -5.81 12.88
C VAL A 51 21.75 -6.33 14.28
N ASP A 52 22.50 -7.29 14.83
CA ASP A 52 22.30 -7.87 16.16
C ASP A 52 22.57 -6.84 17.26
N ARG A 53 23.55 -5.95 17.08
CA ARG A 53 23.84 -4.87 18.02
C ARG A 53 22.76 -3.79 18.02
N CYS A 54 22.19 -3.47 16.86
CA CYS A 54 21.00 -2.62 16.75
C CYS A 54 19.73 -3.32 17.28
N ALA A 55 19.55 -4.61 17.02
CA ALA A 55 18.42 -5.40 17.50
C ALA A 55 18.46 -5.59 19.02
N GLY A 56 19.65 -5.77 19.61
CA GLY A 56 19.87 -5.80 21.05
C GLY A 56 19.53 -4.46 21.71
N GLN A 57 19.85 -3.33 21.07
CA GLN A 57 19.39 -2.00 21.52
C GLN A 57 17.87 -1.83 21.39
N LEU A 58 17.24 -2.45 20.38
CA LEU A 58 15.78 -2.46 20.20
C LEU A 58 15.01 -3.38 21.15
N HIS A 59 15.68 -4.35 21.78
CA HIS A 59 15.04 -5.18 22.79
C HIS A 59 14.78 -4.41 24.10
N ASP A 60 15.65 -3.45 24.43
CA ASP A 60 15.54 -2.60 25.62
C ASP A 60 14.75 -1.31 25.33
N GLN A 61 14.80 -0.81 24.08
CA GLN A 61 13.92 0.27 23.59
C GLN A 61 12.81 -0.28 22.70
N SER A 62 11.69 -0.63 23.34
CA SER A 62 10.38 -0.90 22.73
C SER A 62 10.24 -0.34 21.30
N ILE A 63 10.11 -1.24 20.30
CA ILE A 63 10.03 -0.96 18.84
C ILE A 63 9.02 0.15 18.46
N SER A 64 8.07 0.46 19.36
CA SER A 64 7.26 1.68 19.37
C SER A 64 8.03 2.98 19.05
N TYR A 65 9.32 3.10 19.36
CA TYR A 65 10.07 4.35 19.18
C TYR A 65 10.59 4.61 17.76
N ILE A 66 11.01 3.58 17.00
CA ILE A 66 11.49 3.80 15.61
C ILE A 66 10.33 4.18 14.68
N CYS A 67 9.14 3.61 14.89
CA CYS A 67 7.94 4.00 14.14
C CYS A 67 7.26 5.27 14.69
N ASN A 68 7.58 5.71 15.91
CA ASN A 68 7.32 7.07 16.37
C ASN A 68 8.36 8.03 15.77
N ALA A 69 8.35 8.18 14.45
CA ALA A 69 8.64 9.48 13.89
C ALA A 69 7.70 10.46 14.62
N ASN A 70 8.26 11.45 15.31
CA ASN A 70 7.47 12.48 15.97
C ASN A 70 6.70 13.25 14.89
N HIS A 71 5.51 12.75 14.54
CA HIS A 71 4.46 13.50 13.91
C HIS A 71 3.98 14.53 14.96
N ASN A 72 4.83 15.53 15.18
CA ASN A 72 4.44 16.87 15.61
C ASN A 72 3.11 17.14 14.93
N GLN A 73 2.11 17.47 15.73
CA GLN A 73 0.70 17.41 15.36
C GLN A 73 0.41 18.44 14.26
N GLU A 74 0.79 18.12 13.01
CA GLU A 74 0.68 18.97 11.84
C GLU A 74 -0.79 19.35 11.73
N GLN A 75 -1.07 20.62 11.99
CA GLN A 75 -2.41 21.15 11.91
C GLN A 75 -2.91 20.88 10.49
N ILE A 76 -3.87 19.95 10.37
CA ILE A 76 -4.30 19.43 9.08
C ILE A 76 -4.90 20.62 8.32
N PRO A 77 -4.34 21.02 7.15
CA PRO A 77 -4.81 22.18 6.43
C PRO A 77 -6.27 22.03 6.04
N GLU A 78 -7.01 23.13 6.13
CA GLU A 78 -8.45 23.16 5.89
C GLU A 78 -8.84 22.58 4.53
N SER A 79 -8.05 22.86 3.48
CA SER A 79 -8.21 22.28 2.14
C SER A 79 -8.28 20.75 2.14
N ARG A 80 -7.37 20.09 2.88
CA ARG A 80 -7.38 18.62 3.00
C ARG A 80 -8.56 18.10 3.80
N ILE A 81 -9.03 18.84 4.80
CA ILE A 81 -10.25 18.45 5.53
C ILE A 81 -11.46 18.50 4.57
N LEU A 82 -11.54 19.53 3.71
CA LEU A 82 -12.59 19.66 2.69
C LEU A 82 -12.51 18.56 1.62
N GLU A 83 -11.32 18.19 1.14
CA GLU A 83 -11.11 17.06 0.22
C GLU A 83 -11.52 15.73 0.87
N GLY A 84 -11.13 15.49 2.13
CA GLY A 84 -11.57 14.33 2.90
C GLY A 84 -13.09 14.27 3.09
N ILE A 85 -13.73 15.41 3.35
CA ILE A 85 -15.20 15.53 3.38
C ILE A 85 -15.80 15.21 2.00
N ALA A 86 -15.16 15.57 0.89
CA ALA A 86 -15.62 15.22 -0.46
C ALA A 86 -15.57 13.70 -0.72
N VAL A 87 -14.54 13.01 -0.21
CA VAL A 87 -14.44 11.54 -0.24
C VAL A 87 -15.60 10.89 0.54
N LEU A 88 -15.80 11.31 1.80
CA LEU A 88 -16.86 10.75 2.65
C LEU A 88 -18.27 11.06 2.11
N ASN A 89 -18.47 12.25 1.53
CA ASN A 89 -19.71 12.58 0.83
C ASN A 89 -19.99 11.64 -0.35
N LEU A 90 -18.99 11.10 -1.02
CA LEU A 90 -19.22 10.16 -2.13
C LEU A 90 -19.88 8.87 -1.63
N LEU A 91 -19.43 8.36 -0.48
CA LEU A 91 -20.02 7.19 0.18
C LEU A 91 -21.44 7.51 0.70
N VAL A 92 -21.61 8.63 1.41
CA VAL A 92 -22.92 9.05 1.98
C VAL A 92 -23.98 9.25 0.89
N ASN A 93 -23.62 9.82 -0.26
CA ASN A 93 -24.53 10.06 -1.37
C ASN A 93 -24.75 8.85 -2.28
N PHE A 94 -24.11 7.70 -2.01
CA PHE A 94 -24.30 6.47 -2.77
C PHE A 94 -24.64 5.27 -1.86
N PRO A 95 -25.81 5.28 -1.17
CA PRO A 95 -26.17 4.27 -0.17
C PRO A 95 -26.27 2.83 -0.72
N ALA A 96 -26.44 2.65 -2.04
CA ALA A 96 -26.45 1.33 -2.69
C ALA A 96 -25.04 0.72 -2.87
N PHE A 97 -23.97 1.35 -2.37
CA PHE A 97 -22.59 0.87 -2.55
C PHE A 97 -22.37 -0.56 -2.03
N MET A 98 -23.02 -0.91 -0.91
CA MET A 98 -22.92 -2.24 -0.31
C MET A 98 -23.42 -3.33 -1.25
N ASP A 99 -24.64 -3.19 -1.80
CA ASP A 99 -25.25 -4.19 -2.67
C ASP A 99 -24.43 -4.41 -3.96
N CYS A 100 -23.88 -3.33 -4.51
CA CYS A 100 -23.01 -3.39 -5.68
C CYS A 100 -21.74 -4.20 -5.40
N ILE A 101 -21.08 -3.95 -4.26
CA ILE A 101 -19.87 -4.68 -3.87
C ILE A 101 -20.19 -6.14 -3.54
N HIS A 102 -21.27 -6.40 -2.80
CA HIS A 102 -21.69 -7.77 -2.45
C HIS A 102 -21.92 -8.63 -3.69
N ARG A 103 -22.63 -8.10 -4.69
CA ARG A 103 -22.85 -8.78 -5.98
C ARG A 103 -21.56 -9.00 -6.76
N TYR A 104 -20.62 -8.05 -6.74
CA TYR A 104 -19.31 -8.25 -7.37
C TYR A 104 -18.52 -9.40 -6.71
N LEU A 105 -18.53 -9.49 -5.38
CA LEU A 105 -17.84 -10.53 -4.62
C LEU A 105 -18.44 -11.94 -4.79
N GLU A 106 -19.71 -12.04 -5.17
CA GLU A 106 -20.35 -13.31 -5.54
C GLU A 106 -20.02 -13.76 -6.97
N LEU A 107 -19.48 -12.86 -7.79
CA LEU A 107 -19.25 -13.07 -9.22
C LEU A 107 -17.77 -13.05 -9.62
N SER A 108 -16.88 -12.66 -8.70
CA SER A 108 -15.45 -12.43 -8.94
C SER A 108 -14.60 -13.34 -8.07
N TYR A 109 -13.74 -14.12 -8.71
CA TYR A 109 -12.75 -15.00 -8.06
C TYR A 109 -11.34 -14.38 -8.02
N THR A 110 -11.19 -13.12 -8.44
CA THR A 110 -9.88 -12.49 -8.68
C THR A 110 -9.48 -11.45 -7.63
N CYS A 111 -10.26 -11.29 -6.55
CA CYS A 111 -9.94 -10.33 -5.50
C CYS A 111 -8.86 -10.85 -4.56
N MET A 112 -7.78 -10.08 -4.37
CA MET A 112 -6.68 -10.43 -3.45
C MET A 112 -7.11 -10.48 -1.97
N VAL A 113 -8.20 -9.80 -1.62
CA VAL A 113 -8.70 -9.69 -0.25
C VAL A 113 -9.92 -10.61 -0.08
N PRO A 114 -10.00 -11.43 1.00
CA PRO A 114 -11.11 -12.36 1.20
C PRO A 114 -12.49 -11.66 1.18
N GLY A 115 -13.43 -12.22 0.41
CA GLY A 115 -14.73 -11.59 0.20
C GLY A 115 -15.53 -11.34 1.48
N SER A 116 -15.53 -12.30 2.43
CA SER A 116 -16.18 -12.15 3.74
C SER A 116 -15.65 -10.94 4.52
N PHE A 117 -14.35 -10.69 4.46
CA PHE A 117 -13.70 -9.56 5.11
C PHE A 117 -14.05 -8.22 4.44
N ILE A 118 -14.12 -8.17 3.11
CA ILE A 118 -14.60 -6.98 2.38
C ILE A 118 -16.06 -6.68 2.77
N LYS A 119 -16.94 -7.69 2.81
CA LYS A 119 -18.35 -7.55 3.24
C LYS A 119 -18.44 -6.92 4.65
N ALA A 120 -17.62 -7.38 5.60
CA ALA A 120 -17.58 -6.83 6.96
C ALA A 120 -17.09 -5.36 7.00
N CYS A 121 -16.09 -5.01 6.19
CA CYS A 121 -15.61 -3.63 6.09
C CYS A 121 -16.67 -2.69 5.49
N VAL A 122 -17.33 -3.12 4.42
CA VAL A 122 -18.40 -2.37 3.74
C VAL A 122 -19.60 -2.13 4.67
N LEU A 123 -20.05 -3.17 5.39
CA LEU A 123 -21.12 -3.06 6.39
C LEU A 123 -20.77 -2.03 7.47
N SER A 124 -19.59 -2.17 8.08
CA SER A 124 -19.14 -1.26 9.15
C SER A 124 -18.99 0.19 8.67
N ILE A 125 -18.53 0.42 7.43
CA ILE A 125 -18.51 1.77 6.83
C ILE A 125 -19.93 2.29 6.64
N GLN A 126 -20.87 1.48 6.13
CA GLN A 126 -22.25 1.88 5.89
C GLN A 126 -22.91 2.36 7.19
N GLU A 127 -22.74 1.61 8.29
CA GLU A 127 -23.20 1.98 9.63
C GLU A 127 -22.54 3.27 10.12
N THR A 128 -21.21 3.40 9.94
CA THR A 128 -20.43 4.58 10.38
C THR A 128 -20.89 5.87 9.69
N ILE A 129 -21.19 5.82 8.39
CA ILE A 129 -21.58 7.00 7.61
C ILE A 129 -23.09 7.29 7.63
N HIS A 130 -23.91 6.38 8.18
CA HIS A 130 -25.37 6.46 8.10
C HIS A 130 -25.90 7.74 8.76
N GLY A 131 -26.56 8.59 7.97
CA GLY A 131 -27.14 9.85 8.45
C GLY A 131 -26.11 10.95 8.81
N LEU A 132 -24.82 10.77 8.53
CA LEU A 132 -23.82 11.81 8.75
C LEU A 132 -23.99 12.99 7.80
N LYS A 133 -23.97 14.20 8.35
CA LYS A 133 -24.09 15.49 7.63
C LYS A 133 -23.31 16.58 8.40
N GLY A 134 -22.86 17.61 7.68
CA GLY A 134 -22.29 18.82 8.27
C GLY A 134 -21.09 18.55 9.20
N SER A 135 -21.14 19.12 10.41
CA SER A 135 -20.07 19.02 11.43
C SER A 135 -19.68 17.58 11.78
N ARG A 136 -20.62 16.64 11.79
CA ARG A 136 -20.31 15.23 12.10
C ARG A 136 -19.49 14.55 11.00
N LEU A 137 -19.70 14.94 9.74
CA LEU A 137 -18.91 14.44 8.60
C LEU A 137 -17.49 15.01 8.61
N ARG A 138 -17.35 16.29 9.03
CA ARG A 138 -16.05 16.92 9.29
C ARG A 138 -15.30 16.23 10.43
N GLN A 139 -15.99 15.92 11.53
CA GLN A 139 -15.38 15.21 12.66
C GLN A 139 -14.87 13.84 12.21
N LEU A 140 -15.69 13.06 11.50
CA LEU A 140 -15.25 11.77 10.94
C LEU A 140 -14.02 11.92 10.04
N ALA A 141 -13.93 12.96 9.20
CA ALA A 141 -12.73 13.19 8.38
C ALA A 141 -11.47 13.42 9.24
N LEU A 142 -11.58 14.20 10.33
CA LEU A 142 -10.50 14.41 11.30
C LEU A 142 -10.12 13.11 12.04
N ASP A 143 -11.11 12.32 12.44
CA ASP A 143 -10.91 11.03 13.10
C ASP A 143 -10.18 10.05 12.16
N LEU A 144 -10.54 10.00 10.87
CA LEU A 144 -9.84 9.21 9.85
C LEU A 144 -8.37 9.64 9.70
N PHE A 145 -8.06 10.93 9.76
CA PHE A 145 -6.67 11.39 9.78
C PHE A 145 -5.92 10.90 11.03
N ALA A 146 -6.50 11.09 12.21
CA ALA A 146 -5.90 10.68 13.48
C ALA A 146 -5.73 9.15 13.58
N ASN A 147 -6.64 8.37 13.00
CA ASN A 147 -6.56 6.91 12.93
C ASN A 147 -5.57 6.44 11.85
N THR A 148 -5.39 7.20 10.77
CA THR A 148 -4.44 6.86 9.69
C THR A 148 -3.00 7.15 10.09
N SER A 149 -2.75 8.20 10.88
CA SER A 149 -1.40 8.57 11.35
C SER A 149 -0.81 7.64 12.40
N LYS A 150 -1.62 6.79 13.02
CA LYS A 150 -1.19 5.83 14.05
C LYS A 150 -0.89 4.46 13.43
N PRO A 151 0.08 3.67 13.91
CA PRO A 151 0.20 2.26 13.54
C PRO A 151 -1.07 1.47 13.93
N LEU A 152 -1.17 0.22 13.46
CA LEU A 152 -2.18 -0.72 13.94
C LEU A 152 -1.61 -1.46 15.17
N ASN A 153 -2.40 -1.61 16.24
CA ASN A 153 -1.99 -2.46 17.35
C ASN A 153 -2.23 -3.95 16.98
N LEU A 154 -1.23 -4.56 16.35
CA LEU A 154 -1.27 -5.95 15.89
C LEU A 154 -1.32 -6.96 17.04
N PHE A 155 -0.96 -6.57 18.26
CA PHE A 155 -0.94 -7.43 19.45
C PHE A 155 -2.25 -7.42 20.23
N THR A 156 -3.29 -6.71 19.77
CA THR A 156 -4.63 -6.81 20.37
C THR A 156 -5.22 -8.19 20.04
N PRO A 157 -5.51 -9.06 21.02
CA PRO A 157 -6.12 -10.37 20.76
C PRO A 157 -7.58 -10.18 20.37
N VAL A 158 -7.87 -10.25 19.07
CA VAL A 158 -9.20 -10.08 18.49
C VAL A 158 -9.55 -11.33 17.67
N PRO A 159 -10.78 -11.88 17.77
CA PRO A 159 -11.21 -12.98 16.91
C PRO A 159 -11.09 -12.60 15.42
N ALA A 160 -10.70 -13.54 14.56
CA ALA A 160 -10.45 -13.26 13.14
C ALA A 160 -11.65 -12.59 12.42
N LYS A 161 -12.89 -12.95 12.81
CA LYS A 161 -14.12 -12.32 12.32
C LYS A 161 -14.25 -10.83 12.67
N ASP A 162 -13.70 -10.41 13.81
CA ASP A 162 -13.81 -9.06 14.35
C ASP A 162 -12.56 -8.22 14.05
N TYR A 163 -11.53 -8.79 13.41
CA TYR A 163 -10.26 -8.12 13.07
C TYR A 163 -10.45 -6.81 12.29
N HIS A 164 -11.52 -6.71 11.48
CA HIS A 164 -11.84 -5.48 10.76
C HIS A 164 -12.09 -4.27 11.68
N THR A 165 -12.59 -4.49 12.90
CA THR A 165 -12.93 -3.44 13.87
C THR A 165 -11.71 -2.61 14.32
N LEU A 166 -10.49 -3.13 14.14
CA LEU A 166 -9.24 -2.40 14.41
C LEU A 166 -9.00 -1.22 13.43
N PHE A 167 -9.73 -1.15 12.32
CA PHE A 167 -9.60 -0.11 11.28
C PHE A 167 -10.91 0.22 10.55
N THR A 168 -12.06 -0.13 11.13
CA THR A 168 -13.41 0.29 10.73
C THR A 168 -14.20 0.82 11.93
N GLY A 169 -15.45 1.25 11.74
CA GLY A 169 -16.23 1.83 12.82
C GLY A 169 -15.57 3.10 13.37
N PRO A 170 -15.47 3.26 14.71
CA PRO A 170 -14.71 4.36 15.33
C PRO A 170 -13.23 4.42 14.93
N ASN A 171 -12.65 3.29 14.52
CA ASN A 171 -11.24 3.18 14.11
C ASN A 171 -11.05 3.37 12.60
N LEU A 172 -12.08 3.80 11.84
CA LEU A 172 -12.01 3.90 10.38
C LEU A 172 -10.82 4.74 9.89
N ARG A 173 -10.14 4.26 8.84
CA ARG A 173 -8.90 4.84 8.28
C ARG A 173 -9.06 5.16 6.79
N TRP A 174 -8.32 6.15 6.29
CA TRP A 174 -8.33 6.55 4.87
C TRP A 174 -8.00 5.40 3.92
N LYS A 175 -7.09 4.50 4.33
CA LYS A 175 -6.74 3.24 3.64
C LYS A 175 -8.00 2.45 3.23
N ILE A 176 -8.92 2.28 4.18
CA ILE A 176 -10.10 1.43 4.05
C ILE A 176 -11.24 2.15 3.31
N ALA A 177 -11.41 3.45 3.56
CA ALA A 177 -12.35 4.28 2.81
C ALA A 177 -12.00 4.32 1.30
N GLY A 178 -10.72 4.55 0.97
CA GLY A 178 -10.23 4.53 -0.41
C GLY A 178 -10.34 3.15 -1.05
N PHE A 179 -9.99 2.07 -0.33
CA PHE A 179 -10.12 0.70 -0.83
C PHE A 179 -11.57 0.35 -1.19
N VAL A 180 -12.52 0.65 -0.31
CA VAL A 180 -13.95 0.40 -0.58
C VAL A 180 -14.47 1.24 -1.75
N LEU A 181 -14.00 2.48 -1.93
CA LEU A 181 -14.33 3.30 -3.10
C LEU A 181 -13.75 2.76 -4.41
N ALA A 182 -12.54 2.20 -4.38
CA ALA A 182 -11.93 1.58 -5.54
C ALA A 182 -12.68 0.29 -5.95
N ILE A 183 -12.93 -0.61 -4.98
CA ILE A 183 -13.70 -1.85 -5.21
C ILE A 183 -15.14 -1.52 -5.64
N LEU A 184 -15.77 -0.48 -5.09
CA LEU A 184 -17.07 0.01 -5.54
C LEU A 184 -17.07 0.29 -7.04
N ARG A 185 -16.08 1.02 -7.57
CA ARG A 185 -16.06 1.35 -9.00
C ARG A 185 -15.84 0.13 -9.89
N VAL A 186 -14.96 -0.79 -9.49
CA VAL A 186 -14.78 -2.09 -10.18
C VAL A 186 -16.11 -2.86 -10.20
N SER A 187 -16.79 -2.93 -9.05
CA SER A 187 -18.09 -3.60 -8.90
C SER A 187 -19.16 -3.03 -9.82
N LEU A 188 -19.25 -1.70 -9.91
CA LEU A 188 -20.22 -1.00 -10.77
C LEU A 188 -19.95 -1.25 -12.26
N LYS A 189 -18.69 -1.40 -12.69
CA LYS A 189 -18.38 -1.80 -14.08
C LYS A 189 -18.80 -3.24 -14.36
N TYR A 190 -18.57 -4.16 -13.42
CA TYR A 190 -19.01 -5.55 -13.54
C TYR A 190 -20.53 -5.68 -13.61
N ASP A 191 -21.26 -4.87 -12.83
CA ASP A 191 -22.73 -4.86 -12.83
C ASP A 191 -23.30 -4.37 -14.18
N ILE A 192 -22.79 -3.25 -14.70
CA ILE A 192 -23.16 -2.75 -16.06
C ILE A 192 -22.94 -3.83 -17.12
N ASN A 193 -21.81 -4.53 -17.07
CA ASN A 193 -21.47 -5.55 -18.06
C ASN A 193 -22.36 -6.82 -17.99
N LYS A 194 -23.17 -7.00 -16.93
CA LYS A 194 -24.04 -8.19 -16.74
C LYS A 194 -25.55 -7.91 -16.76
N GLN A 195 -26.00 -6.67 -16.62
CA GLN A 195 -27.43 -6.35 -16.72
C GLN A 195 -27.93 -6.53 -18.17
N LYS A 196 -29.01 -7.33 -18.35
CA LYS A 196 -29.72 -7.48 -19.63
C LYS A 196 -30.83 -6.43 -19.83
N GLU A 197 -31.24 -5.76 -18.77
CA GLU A 197 -32.23 -4.67 -18.80
C GLU A 197 -31.53 -3.30 -18.81
N PRO A 198 -32.19 -2.25 -19.32
CA PRO A 198 -31.62 -0.90 -19.31
C PRO A 198 -31.34 -0.46 -17.87
N PRO A 199 -30.10 -0.04 -17.54
CA PRO A 199 -29.74 0.26 -16.17
C PRO A 199 -30.56 1.42 -15.66
N ARG A 200 -31.37 1.18 -14.60
CA ARG A 200 -32.00 2.23 -13.79
C ARG A 200 -30.93 3.30 -13.50
N LEU A 201 -31.26 4.58 -13.70
CA LEU A 201 -30.34 5.72 -13.75
C LEU A 201 -29.45 5.88 -12.50
N LEU A 202 -28.44 5.02 -12.39
CA LEU A 202 -27.36 5.10 -11.43
C LEU A 202 -26.47 6.31 -11.77
N PRO A 203 -25.93 7.03 -10.77
CA PRO A 203 -24.97 8.12 -10.98
C PRO A 203 -23.78 7.75 -11.88
N VAL A 204 -23.49 6.45 -11.93
CA VAL A 204 -22.56 5.72 -12.82
C VAL A 204 -22.64 6.09 -14.31
N GLN A 205 -23.82 6.45 -14.83
CA GLN A 205 -23.95 6.78 -16.26
C GLN A 205 -23.27 8.10 -16.65
N LYS A 206 -22.89 8.95 -15.69
CA LYS A 206 -22.07 10.13 -15.97
C LYS A 206 -20.61 9.69 -16.16
N PRO A 207 -19.97 9.94 -17.32
CA PRO A 207 -18.56 9.56 -17.53
C PRO A 207 -17.64 10.17 -16.46
N ASN A 208 -17.94 11.38 -15.98
CA ASN A 208 -17.18 12.05 -14.92
C ASN A 208 -17.20 11.29 -13.56
N PHE A 209 -18.11 10.33 -13.34
CA PHE A 209 -18.19 9.57 -12.09
C PHE A 209 -17.02 8.60 -11.91
N ILE A 210 -16.42 8.07 -12.99
CA ILE A 210 -15.22 7.23 -12.86
C ILE A 210 -14.00 8.05 -12.44
N HIS A 211 -13.79 9.20 -13.10
CA HIS A 211 -12.67 10.09 -12.81
C HIS A 211 -12.80 10.66 -11.40
N ARG A 212 -14.01 11.05 -10.98
CA ARG A 212 -14.26 11.47 -9.59
C ARG A 212 -13.95 10.38 -8.55
N ILE A 213 -14.17 9.09 -8.87
CA ILE A 213 -13.73 8.01 -7.96
C ILE A 213 -12.20 7.87 -7.97
N ALA A 214 -11.56 7.95 -9.13
CA ALA A 214 -10.09 7.92 -9.23
C ALA A 214 -9.45 9.07 -8.43
N GLU A 215 -9.96 10.30 -8.55
CA GLU A 215 -9.49 11.48 -7.80
C GLU A 215 -9.57 11.27 -6.27
N VAL A 216 -10.71 10.79 -5.75
CA VAL A 216 -10.85 10.58 -4.29
C VAL A 216 -10.08 9.37 -3.77
N VAL A 217 -9.84 8.36 -4.61
CA VAL A 217 -8.97 7.21 -4.26
C VAL A 217 -7.50 7.66 -4.27
N GLU A 218 -7.04 8.41 -5.28
CA GLU A 218 -5.70 8.99 -5.33
C GLU A 218 -5.44 9.93 -4.15
N TYR A 219 -6.44 10.71 -3.73
CA TYR A 219 -6.39 11.48 -2.49
C TYR A 219 -6.16 10.57 -1.26
N CYS A 220 -6.91 9.47 -1.12
CA CYS A 220 -6.71 8.52 -0.01
C CYS A 220 -5.30 7.92 -0.04
N THR A 221 -4.78 7.56 -1.22
CA THR A 221 -3.42 7.05 -1.42
C THR A 221 -2.37 8.09 -1.02
N SER A 222 -2.55 9.35 -1.44
CA SER A 222 -1.70 10.49 -1.07
C SER A 222 -1.65 10.72 0.45
N VAL A 223 -2.79 10.63 1.14
CA VAL A 223 -2.82 10.69 2.61
C VAL A 223 -2.04 9.55 3.25
N CYS A 224 -2.08 8.33 2.68
CA CYS A 224 -1.31 7.19 3.17
C CYS A 224 0.20 7.37 2.96
N TYR A 225 0.64 7.90 1.81
CA TYR A 225 2.04 8.22 1.57
C TYR A 225 2.58 9.27 2.54
N ARG A 226 1.78 10.30 2.86
CA ARG A 226 2.17 11.33 3.84
C ARG A 226 2.41 10.80 5.26
N TYR A 227 1.74 9.72 5.66
CA TYR A 227 1.96 9.05 6.94
C TYR A 227 2.80 7.77 6.79
N ALA A 228 3.65 7.68 5.75
CA ALA A 228 4.60 6.59 5.49
C ALA A 228 4.00 5.18 5.72
N CYS A 229 2.75 4.97 5.29
CA CYS A 229 1.91 3.89 5.78
C CYS A 229 2.25 2.48 5.24
N VAL A 230 3.26 1.82 5.79
CA VAL A 230 3.53 0.39 5.53
C VAL A 230 2.55 -0.47 6.33
N SER A 231 1.59 -1.13 5.64
CA SER A 231 0.53 -1.92 6.29
C SER A 231 -0.32 -2.70 5.28
N HIS A 232 -0.91 -3.83 5.67
CA HIS A 232 -1.81 -4.59 4.79
C HIS A 232 -3.00 -3.76 4.28
N GLN A 233 -3.56 -2.84 5.07
CA GLN A 233 -4.64 -1.97 4.58
C GLN A 233 -4.17 -1.01 3.48
N ALA A 234 -2.90 -0.58 3.51
CA ALA A 234 -2.33 0.24 2.44
C ALA A 234 -2.05 -0.60 1.19
N LEU A 235 -1.60 -1.85 1.35
CA LEU A 235 -1.49 -2.82 0.24
C LEU A 235 -2.85 -3.05 -0.44
N TRP A 236 -3.93 -3.21 0.33
CA TRP A 236 -5.28 -3.37 -0.21
C TRP A 236 -5.75 -2.12 -0.97
N LEU A 237 -5.49 -0.92 -0.43
CA LEU A 237 -5.75 0.34 -1.14
C LEU A 237 -5.00 0.38 -2.47
N LEU A 238 -3.69 0.13 -2.49
CA LEU A 238 -2.87 0.15 -3.71
C LEU A 238 -3.34 -0.89 -4.74
N TYR A 239 -3.79 -2.07 -4.29
CA TYR A 239 -4.37 -3.10 -5.15
C TYR A 239 -5.68 -2.61 -5.79
N GLY A 240 -6.61 -2.05 -4.98
CA GLY A 240 -7.86 -1.48 -5.49
C GLY A 240 -7.63 -0.31 -6.44
N ASP A 241 -6.69 0.57 -6.11
CA ASP A 241 -6.27 1.73 -6.90
C ASP A 241 -5.63 1.30 -8.23
N ALA A 242 -4.81 0.24 -8.25
CA ALA A 242 -4.29 -0.35 -9.48
C ALA A 242 -5.41 -0.93 -10.36
N CYS A 243 -6.36 -1.68 -9.79
CA CYS A 243 -7.55 -2.17 -10.53
C CYS A 243 -8.39 -1.01 -11.10
N LEU A 244 -8.54 0.07 -10.35
CA LEU A 244 -9.25 1.27 -10.77
C LEU A 244 -8.51 1.99 -11.89
N LYS A 245 -7.20 2.20 -11.77
CA LYS A 245 -6.35 2.86 -12.79
C LYS A 245 -6.34 2.09 -14.11
N ASN A 246 -6.27 0.76 -14.07
CA ASN A 246 -6.45 -0.08 -15.26
C ASN A 246 -7.81 0.19 -15.93
N LEU A 247 -8.89 0.28 -15.15
CA LEU A 247 -10.23 0.57 -15.66
C LEU A 247 -10.41 2.01 -16.18
N VAL A 248 -9.71 3.00 -15.63
CA VAL A 248 -9.82 4.43 -16.01
C VAL A 248 -8.93 4.78 -17.20
N TYR A 249 -7.67 4.32 -17.17
CA TYR A 249 -6.60 4.78 -18.06
C TYR A 249 -6.08 3.68 -19.01
N GLY A 250 -6.44 2.42 -18.77
CA GLY A 250 -5.91 1.27 -19.50
C GLY A 250 -4.62 0.69 -18.90
N ASP A 251 -4.34 -0.54 -19.31
CA ASP A 251 -3.17 -1.34 -18.95
C ASP A 251 -1.85 -0.78 -19.49
N MET A 252 -1.88 -0.03 -20.60
CA MET A 252 -0.70 0.64 -21.15
C MET A 252 -0.38 2.01 -20.51
N SER A 253 -1.13 2.44 -19.48
CA SER A 253 -0.95 3.76 -18.87
C SER A 253 0.20 3.83 -17.87
N PHE A 254 0.96 4.93 -17.88
CA PHE A 254 2.01 5.20 -16.89
C PHE A 254 1.46 5.22 -15.45
N GLN A 255 0.24 5.74 -15.28
CA GLN A 255 -0.46 5.85 -14.00
C GLN A 255 -0.71 4.46 -13.38
N PHE A 256 -1.15 3.49 -14.20
CA PHE A 256 -1.32 2.11 -13.78
C PHE A 256 0.02 1.46 -13.42
N TRP A 257 1.03 1.52 -14.29
CA TRP A 257 2.33 0.88 -14.04
C TRP A 257 3.09 1.47 -12.85
N ARG A 258 3.00 2.79 -12.62
CA ARG A 258 3.52 3.42 -11.40
C ARG A 258 2.84 2.84 -10.15
N CYS A 259 1.51 2.73 -10.16
CA CYS A 259 0.75 2.15 -9.05
C CYS A 259 1.07 0.66 -8.82
N MET A 260 1.35 -0.10 -9.88
CA MET A 260 1.83 -1.49 -9.78
C MET A 260 3.24 -1.59 -9.17
N GLY A 261 4.12 -0.63 -9.46
CA GLY A 261 5.43 -0.50 -8.81
C GLY A 261 5.32 -0.20 -7.31
N ASP A 262 4.44 0.72 -6.93
CA ASP A 262 4.14 1.04 -5.54
C ASP A 262 3.53 -0.17 -4.79
N LEU A 263 2.59 -0.88 -5.43
CA LEU A 263 1.96 -2.10 -4.91
C LEU A 263 2.98 -3.23 -4.68
N SER A 264 3.86 -3.46 -5.65
CA SER A 264 4.95 -4.43 -5.54
C SER A 264 5.90 -4.05 -4.39
N SER A 265 6.32 -2.79 -4.32
CA SER A 265 7.20 -2.29 -3.25
C SER A 265 6.58 -2.48 -1.86
N MET A 266 5.27 -2.23 -1.72
CA MET A 266 4.52 -2.48 -0.47
C MET A 266 4.45 -3.97 -0.12
N PHE A 267 4.32 -4.86 -1.12
CA PHE A 267 4.31 -6.31 -0.92
C PHE A 267 5.66 -6.81 -0.36
N TYR A 268 6.78 -6.34 -0.95
CA TYR A 268 8.12 -6.64 -0.45
C TYR A 268 8.38 -6.04 0.94
N ALA A 269 7.99 -4.79 1.17
CA ALA A 269 8.14 -4.10 2.46
C ALA A 269 7.36 -4.76 3.61
N LEU A 270 6.28 -5.48 3.30
CA LEU A 270 5.51 -6.28 4.26
C LEU A 270 6.08 -7.70 4.48
N GLY A 271 7.18 -8.06 3.82
CA GLY A 271 7.79 -9.39 3.93
C GLY A 271 7.00 -10.53 3.28
N LEU A 272 5.93 -10.22 2.50
CA LEU A 272 5.01 -11.21 1.93
C LEU A 272 5.62 -12.10 0.84
N HIS A 273 6.85 -11.82 0.44
CA HIS A 273 7.64 -12.58 -0.52
C HIS A 273 8.48 -13.70 0.14
N HIS A 274 8.62 -13.70 1.48
CA HIS A 274 9.28 -14.77 2.19
C HIS A 274 8.33 -15.97 2.34
N GLU A 275 8.70 -17.10 1.75
CA GLU A 275 8.06 -18.38 2.07
C GLU A 275 8.41 -18.78 3.50
N ASN A 276 7.38 -18.94 4.34
CA ASN A 276 7.59 -19.28 5.75
C ASN A 276 7.70 -20.80 5.92
N THR A 277 8.86 -21.34 5.53
CA THR A 277 9.20 -22.78 5.55
C THR A 277 9.09 -23.46 6.91
N LYS A 278 8.92 -22.69 8.01
CA LYS A 278 8.86 -23.20 9.39
C LYS A 278 7.51 -23.82 9.79
N PHE A 279 6.51 -23.84 8.92
CA PHE A 279 5.20 -24.43 9.21
C PHE A 279 5.08 -25.93 8.88
N GLU A 280 6.02 -26.52 8.14
CA GLU A 280 5.94 -27.95 7.77
C GLU A 280 6.54 -28.90 8.82
N GLU A 281 7.34 -28.43 9.78
CA GLU A 281 7.95 -29.28 10.82
C GLU A 281 7.04 -29.57 12.04
N ILE A 282 5.81 -29.04 12.08
CA ILE A 282 4.87 -29.23 13.20
C ILE A 282 3.55 -29.89 12.74
N HIS A 283 3.67 -31.00 12.00
CA HIS A 283 2.60 -31.98 11.84
C HIS A 283 3.17 -33.42 11.77
N PRO A 284 3.16 -34.16 12.89
CA PRO A 284 3.32 -35.62 12.88
C PRO A 284 2.04 -36.33 12.40
#